data_AF-A0A7I9VCB7-F1
#
_entry.id   AF-A0A7I9VCB7-F1
#
_cell.length_a   1.000
_cell.length_b   1.000
_cell.length_c   1.000
_cell.angle_alpha   90.00
_cell.angle_beta   90.00
_cell.angle_gamma   90.00
#
_symmetry.space_group_name_H-M   'P 1'
#
loop_
_entity.id
_entity.type
_entity.pdbx_description
1 polymer ?
#
loop_
_entity_poly.entity_id
_entity_poly.type
_entity_poly.pdbx_seq_one_letter_code
_entity_poly.pdbx_strand_id
1 'polypeptide(L)'
;MGLLAGAQLSAHFLQLTLGSERMLPEIFPNVEHIKRFNLRSESAAEILSAADSHLGMMSVPYVLSLHEDYLRTCAKMLHNAGCCSAAKAKANLNELHQNIADASGGEYTTDMIAYIDALRWMRNDVIHNGGIVRQQLIDAVRGWTRPLTDGWIALAHRDPTTLSVGDRIEFGHGEMVAVLAVTKRLDRETNVMLQSALPRTMWASMGRFARHPWAR
;
A
#
# COMPACT_ATOMS: atom_id res chain seq x y z
N MET A 1 7.52 6.02 8.57
CA MET A 1 8.99 6.23 8.54
C MET A 1 9.59 6.39 9.92
N GLY A 2 9.19 7.37 10.74
CA GLY A 2 9.76 7.55 12.09
C GLY A 2 9.67 6.31 13.00
N LEU A 3 8.57 5.56 12.93
CA LEU A 3 8.40 4.29 13.67
C LEU A 3 9.42 3.21 13.26
N LEU A 4 9.76 3.10 11.97
CA LEU A 4 10.75 2.12 11.47
C LEU A 4 12.14 2.48 11.98
N ALA A 5 12.54 3.75 11.81
CA ALA A 5 13.81 4.24 12.32
C ALA A 5 13.92 4.04 13.84
N GLY A 6 12.86 4.37 14.59
CA GLY A 6 12.78 4.16 16.03
C GLY A 6 12.88 2.68 16.42
N ALA A 7 12.22 1.77 15.71
CA ALA A 7 12.29 0.34 15.94
C ALA A 7 13.71 -0.22 15.71
N GLN A 8 14.35 0.15 14.60
CA GLN A 8 15.70 -0.30 14.28
C GLN A 8 16.75 0.24 15.26
N LEU A 9 16.65 1.52 15.64
CA LEU A 9 17.50 2.09 16.69
C LEU A 9 17.29 1.38 18.03
N SER A 10 16.04 1.12 18.41
CA SER A 10 15.71 0.46 19.66
C SER A 10 16.21 -0.99 19.69
N ALA A 11 16.06 -1.73 18.58
CA ALA A 11 16.62 -3.07 18.43
C ALA A 11 18.14 -3.07 18.62
N HIS A 12 18.83 -2.09 18.05
CA HIS A 12 20.27 -1.94 18.23
C HIS A 12 20.66 -1.61 19.67
N PHE A 13 19.94 -0.69 20.34
CA PHE A 13 20.19 -0.36 21.74
C PHE A 13 20.01 -1.55 22.70
N LEU A 14 19.06 -2.44 22.42
CA LEU A 14 18.84 -3.65 23.21
C LEU A 14 20.00 -4.64 23.15
N GLN A 15 20.93 -4.51 22.19
CA GLN A 15 22.15 -5.32 22.14
C GLN A 15 23.02 -5.12 23.38
N LEU A 16 22.97 -3.94 24.01
CA LEU A 16 23.72 -3.62 25.23
C LEU A 16 23.27 -4.44 26.45
N THR A 17 22.10 -5.05 26.39
CA THR A 17 21.49 -5.82 27.49
C THR A 17 21.16 -7.26 27.09
N LEU A 18 21.80 -7.77 26.02
CA LEU A 18 21.74 -9.18 25.62
C LEU A 18 22.39 -10.08 26.69
N GLY A 19 21.84 -11.28 26.86
CA GLY A 19 22.26 -12.22 27.90
C GLY A 19 21.80 -11.88 29.32
N SER A 20 21.09 -10.76 29.50
CA SER A 20 20.44 -10.45 30.77
C SER A 20 19.21 -11.33 30.97
N GLU A 21 19.12 -11.95 32.15
CA GLU A 21 17.95 -12.73 32.58
C GLU A 21 16.77 -11.85 33.04
N ARG A 22 16.99 -10.54 33.15
CA ARG A 22 15.98 -9.57 33.61
C ARG A 22 15.01 -9.18 32.51
N MET A 23 13.78 -8.87 32.91
CA MET A 23 12.74 -8.41 31.99
C MET A 23 12.94 -6.93 31.66
N LEU A 24 12.49 -6.49 30.49
CA LEU A 24 12.55 -5.08 30.07
C LEU A 24 12.00 -4.08 31.11
N PRO A 25 10.89 -4.35 31.82
CA PRO A 25 10.40 -3.44 32.86
C PRO A 25 11.37 -3.26 34.03
N GLU A 26 12.24 -4.24 34.28
CA GLU A 26 13.24 -4.19 35.35
C GLU A 26 14.50 -3.44 34.89
N ILE A 27 14.84 -3.55 33.60
CA ILE A 27 16.00 -2.89 33.00
C ILE A 27 15.71 -1.41 32.70
N PHE A 28 14.50 -1.11 32.22
CA PHE A 28 14.09 0.24 31.78
C PHE A 28 12.82 0.72 32.50
N PRO A 29 12.80 0.83 33.84
CA PRO A 29 11.57 1.05 34.62
C PRO A 29 10.86 2.38 34.35
N ASN A 30 11.58 3.36 33.78
CA ASN A 30 11.06 4.70 33.52
C ASN A 30 10.47 4.86 32.11
N VAL A 31 10.54 3.84 31.26
CA VAL A 31 9.92 3.88 29.92
C VAL A 31 8.40 3.80 30.08
N GLU A 32 7.69 4.73 29.45
CA GLU A 32 6.23 4.79 29.52
C GLU A 32 5.62 3.48 28.99
N HIS A 33 4.64 2.95 29.74
CA HIS A 33 3.96 1.67 29.46
C HIS A 33 4.84 0.41 29.44
N ILE A 34 6.13 0.47 29.76
CA ILE A 34 7.05 -0.69 29.71
C ILE A 34 6.54 -1.88 30.52
N LYS A 35 5.87 -1.63 31.65
CA LYS A 35 5.30 -2.64 32.55
C LYS A 35 4.23 -3.54 31.88
N ARG A 36 3.71 -3.17 30.70
CA ARG A 36 2.78 -3.99 29.92
C ARG A 36 3.49 -5.07 29.10
N PHE A 37 4.80 -4.99 28.95
CA PHE A 37 5.59 -5.89 28.12
C PHE A 37 6.40 -6.84 28.99
N ASN A 38 6.02 -8.11 28.97
CA ASN A 38 6.76 -9.18 29.63
C ASN A 38 7.77 -9.80 28.66
N LEU A 39 8.73 -9.00 28.19
CA LEU A 39 9.76 -9.40 27.22
C LEU A 39 11.16 -9.23 27.80
N ARG A 40 12.08 -10.06 27.32
CA ARG A 40 13.53 -9.89 27.51
C ARG A 40 14.14 -9.10 26.35
N SER A 41 15.36 -8.59 26.54
CA SER A 41 16.07 -7.81 25.52
C SER A 41 16.16 -8.52 24.17
N GLU A 42 16.46 -9.82 24.17
CA GLU A 42 16.61 -10.64 22.96
C GLU A 42 15.30 -10.74 22.17
N SER A 43 14.23 -11.21 22.80
CA SER A 43 12.92 -11.32 22.14
C SER A 43 12.38 -9.97 21.68
N ALA A 44 12.60 -8.90 22.46
CA ALA A 44 12.21 -7.56 22.05
C ALA A 44 13.02 -7.04 20.86
N ALA A 45 14.33 -7.31 20.82
CA ALA A 45 15.18 -6.96 19.69
C ALA A 45 14.78 -7.70 18.41
N GLU A 46 14.43 -8.99 18.51
CA GLU A 46 13.89 -9.77 17.38
C GLU A 46 12.59 -9.17 16.84
N ILE A 47 11.63 -8.88 17.72
CA ILE A 47 10.34 -8.27 17.33
C ILE A 47 10.55 -6.91 16.66
N LEU A 48 11.43 -6.07 17.23
CA LEU A 48 11.72 -4.74 16.68
C LEU A 48 12.48 -4.82 15.35
N SER A 49 13.36 -5.82 15.18
CA SER A 49 14.05 -6.06 13.91
C SER A 49 13.08 -6.53 12.82
N ALA A 50 12.01 -7.25 13.19
CA ALA A 50 10.93 -7.66 12.29
C ALA A 50 9.85 -6.59 12.05
N ALA A 51 9.97 -5.40 12.66
CA ALA A 51 8.94 -4.36 12.61
C ALA A 51 8.60 -3.92 11.18
N ASP A 52 9.58 -3.89 10.27
CA ASP A 52 9.39 -3.54 8.87
C ASP A 52 8.39 -4.47 8.19
N SER A 53 8.53 -5.79 8.40
CA SER A 53 7.64 -6.81 7.84
C SER A 53 6.24 -6.68 8.42
N HIS A 54 6.12 -6.52 9.74
CA HIS A 54 4.82 -6.35 10.39
C HIS A 54 4.09 -5.08 9.93
N LEU A 55 4.81 -3.96 9.83
CA LEU A 55 4.24 -2.70 9.36
C LEU A 55 3.87 -2.77 7.87
N GLY A 56 4.67 -3.43 7.03
CA GLY A 56 4.30 -3.65 5.63
C GLY A 56 3.05 -4.50 5.48
N MET A 57 2.94 -5.58 6.25
CA MET A 57 1.77 -6.47 6.26
C MET A 57 0.46 -5.77 6.68
N MET A 58 0.54 -4.69 7.46
CA MET A 58 -0.63 -3.87 7.81
C MET A 58 -0.85 -2.71 6.84
N SER A 59 0.21 -2.01 6.47
CA SER A 59 0.12 -0.75 5.72
C SER A 59 -0.15 -0.97 4.23
N VAL A 60 0.45 -1.97 3.59
CA VAL A 60 0.23 -2.22 2.16
C VAL A 60 -1.25 -2.53 1.87
N PRO A 61 -1.91 -3.45 2.59
CA PRO A 61 -3.35 -3.65 2.41
C PRO A 61 -4.17 -2.40 2.69
N TYR A 62 -3.83 -1.66 3.75
CA TYR A 62 -4.57 -0.45 4.13
C TYR A 62 -4.49 0.63 3.04
N VAL A 63 -3.29 0.91 2.49
CA VAL A 63 -3.10 1.87 1.40
C VAL A 63 -3.86 1.43 0.15
N LEU A 64 -3.84 0.14 -0.20
CA LEU A 64 -4.60 -0.39 -1.34
C LEU A 64 -6.11 -0.22 -1.14
N SER A 65 -6.63 -0.42 0.06
CA SER A 65 -8.04 -0.20 0.37
C SER A 65 -8.44 1.26 0.26
N LEU A 66 -7.60 2.19 0.74
CA LEU A 66 -7.84 3.63 0.58
C LEU A 66 -7.83 4.04 -0.90
N HIS A 67 -6.87 3.52 -1.66
CA HIS A 67 -6.78 3.74 -3.10
C HIS A 67 -8.03 3.26 -3.84
N GLU A 68 -8.52 2.06 -3.50
CA GLU A 68 -9.75 1.52 -4.07
C GLU A 68 -10.98 2.38 -3.76
N ASP A 69 -11.14 2.84 -2.52
CA ASP A 69 -12.26 3.71 -2.14
C ASP A 69 -12.20 5.08 -2.85
N TYR A 70 -11.00 5.64 -3.01
CA TYR A 70 -10.77 6.84 -3.80
C TYR A 70 -11.20 6.62 -5.27
N LEU A 71 -10.71 5.58 -5.94
CA LEU A 71 -11.10 5.29 -7.33
C LEU A 71 -12.60 5.05 -7.47
N ARG A 72 -13.22 4.38 -6.49
CA ARG A 72 -14.67 4.15 -6.46
C ARG A 72 -15.44 5.47 -6.37
N THR A 73 -14.92 6.43 -5.61
CA THR A 73 -15.46 7.80 -5.55
C THR A 73 -15.31 8.50 -6.89
N CYS A 74 -14.15 8.43 -7.54
CA CYS A 74 -13.91 8.99 -8.88
C CYS A 74 -14.84 8.38 -9.94
N ALA A 75 -15.00 7.07 -9.94
CA ALA A 75 -15.87 6.37 -10.87
C ALA A 75 -17.36 6.72 -10.65
N LYS A 76 -17.78 6.92 -9.40
CA LYS A 76 -19.12 7.46 -9.09
C LYS A 76 -19.31 8.88 -9.64
N MET A 77 -18.29 9.73 -9.58
CA MET A 77 -18.36 11.08 -10.16
C MET A 77 -18.55 11.03 -11.68
N LEU A 78 -17.79 10.15 -12.38
CA LEU A 78 -17.95 9.91 -13.82
C LEU A 78 -19.34 9.36 -14.16
N HIS A 79 -19.87 8.43 -13.36
CA HIS A 79 -21.23 7.94 -13.53
C HIS A 79 -22.27 9.05 -13.38
N ASN A 80 -22.15 9.89 -12.35
CA ASN A 80 -23.06 11.01 -12.11
C ASN A 80 -22.98 12.08 -13.22
N ALA A 81 -21.84 12.18 -13.92
CA ALA A 81 -21.67 13.03 -15.09
C ALA A 81 -22.20 12.38 -16.40
N GLY A 82 -22.70 11.14 -16.33
CA GLY A 82 -23.19 10.39 -17.49
C GLY A 82 -22.10 9.73 -18.34
N CYS A 83 -20.84 9.71 -17.86
CA CYS A 83 -19.70 9.18 -18.61
C CYS A 83 -19.60 7.65 -18.57
N CYS A 84 -20.22 6.99 -17.58
CA CYS A 84 -20.22 5.53 -17.48
C CYS A 84 -21.46 4.96 -16.77
N SER A 85 -21.65 3.64 -16.88
CA SER A 85 -22.74 2.93 -16.20
C SER A 85 -22.48 2.75 -14.70
N ALA A 86 -23.55 2.61 -13.92
CA ALA A 86 -23.46 2.35 -12.49
C ALA A 86 -22.71 1.04 -12.16
N ALA A 87 -22.77 0.05 -13.06
CA ALA A 87 -22.03 -1.20 -12.94
C ALA A 87 -20.51 -0.96 -13.01
N LYS A 88 -20.04 -0.18 -14.01
CA LYS A 88 -18.62 0.20 -14.14
C LYS A 88 -18.13 1.00 -12.92
N ALA A 89 -18.98 1.85 -12.35
CA ALA A 89 -18.63 2.62 -11.14
C ALA A 89 -18.59 1.81 -9.84
N LYS A 90 -19.21 0.63 -9.80
CA LYS A 90 -19.21 -0.29 -8.65
C LYS A 90 -18.25 -1.47 -8.81
N ALA A 91 -17.48 -1.49 -9.89
CA ALA A 91 -16.53 -2.54 -10.21
C ALA A 91 -15.45 -2.74 -9.12
N ASN A 92 -14.70 -3.83 -9.22
CA ASN A 92 -13.59 -4.13 -8.34
C ASN A 92 -12.32 -3.37 -8.75
N LEU A 93 -11.32 -3.27 -7.86
CA LEU A 93 -10.09 -2.54 -8.13
C LEU A 93 -9.40 -2.92 -9.45
N ASN A 94 -9.42 -4.20 -9.83
CA ASN A 94 -8.83 -4.71 -11.08
C ASN A 94 -9.51 -4.16 -12.35
N GLU A 95 -10.71 -3.61 -12.23
CA GLU A 95 -11.49 -3.07 -13.34
C GLU A 95 -11.65 -1.56 -13.26
N LEU A 96 -11.50 -0.96 -12.07
CA LEU A 96 -11.75 0.47 -11.85
C LEU A 96 -10.83 1.36 -12.69
N HIS A 97 -9.53 1.05 -12.79
CA HIS A 97 -8.61 1.82 -13.63
C HIS A 97 -9.05 1.82 -15.10
N GLN A 98 -9.30 0.64 -15.69
CA GLN A 98 -9.75 0.56 -17.08
C GLN A 98 -11.09 1.25 -17.29
N ASN A 99 -12.03 1.08 -16.36
CA ASN A 99 -13.35 1.74 -16.45
C ASN A 99 -13.26 3.26 -16.38
N ILE A 100 -12.35 3.82 -15.58
CA ILE A 100 -12.10 5.26 -15.50
C ILE A 100 -11.43 5.76 -16.77
N ALA A 101 -10.42 5.04 -17.27
CA ALA A 101 -9.76 5.36 -18.54
C ALA A 101 -10.77 5.41 -19.70
N ASP A 102 -11.56 4.35 -19.87
CA ASP A 102 -12.63 4.28 -20.88
C ASP A 102 -13.63 5.45 -20.79
N ALA A 103 -14.07 5.76 -19.57
CA ALA A 103 -15.09 6.78 -19.33
C ALA A 103 -14.58 8.20 -19.51
N SER A 104 -13.27 8.41 -19.35
CA SER A 104 -12.62 9.72 -19.49
C SER A 104 -11.93 9.92 -20.83
N GLY A 105 -11.70 8.86 -21.60
CA GLY A 105 -10.88 8.88 -22.82
C GLY A 105 -9.38 9.06 -22.53
N GLY A 106 -8.95 8.89 -21.28
CA GLY A 106 -7.55 8.96 -20.88
C GLY A 106 -6.89 7.58 -20.78
N GLU A 107 -5.60 7.57 -20.48
CA GLU A 107 -4.82 6.34 -20.32
C GLU A 107 -3.93 6.43 -19.08
N TYR A 108 -3.80 5.30 -18.37
CA TYR A 108 -2.86 5.18 -17.24
C TYR A 108 -1.49 4.75 -17.74
N THR A 109 -0.45 5.13 -17.00
CA THR A 109 0.91 4.62 -17.25
C THR A 109 0.92 3.10 -17.07
N THR A 110 1.26 2.37 -18.14
CA THR A 110 1.23 0.90 -18.17
C THR A 110 2.06 0.26 -17.05
N ASP A 111 3.25 0.79 -16.78
CA ASP A 111 4.12 0.29 -15.71
C ASP A 111 3.45 0.40 -14.33
N MET A 112 2.75 1.51 -14.06
CA MET A 112 2.06 1.72 -12.79
C MET A 112 0.88 0.75 -12.62
N ILE A 113 0.19 0.42 -13.73
CA ILE A 113 -0.87 -0.60 -13.74
C ILE A 113 -0.28 -1.98 -13.43
N ALA A 114 0.85 -2.34 -14.06
CA ALA A 114 1.51 -3.60 -13.77
C ALA A 114 1.95 -3.70 -12.29
N TYR A 115 2.49 -2.62 -11.73
CA TYR A 115 2.90 -2.59 -10.32
C TYR A 115 1.72 -2.68 -9.34
N ILE A 116 0.61 -1.96 -9.59
CA ILE A 116 -0.57 -2.02 -8.71
C ILE A 116 -1.26 -3.40 -8.81
N ASP A 117 -1.23 -4.04 -9.97
CA ASP A 117 -1.73 -5.40 -10.16
C ASP A 117 -0.92 -6.41 -9.34
N ALA A 118 0.41 -6.34 -9.39
CA ALA A 118 1.29 -7.18 -8.56
C ALA A 118 1.04 -6.95 -7.07
N LEU A 119 0.98 -5.69 -6.61
CA LEU A 119 0.66 -5.35 -5.21
C LEU A 119 -0.72 -5.88 -4.79
N ARG A 120 -1.72 -5.81 -5.67
CA ARG A 120 -3.06 -6.36 -5.39
C ARG A 120 -3.00 -7.88 -5.23
N TRP A 121 -2.29 -8.59 -6.10
CA TRP A 121 -2.13 -10.05 -5.99
C TRP A 121 -1.37 -10.43 -4.72
N MET A 122 -0.27 -9.73 -4.40
CA MET A 122 0.46 -9.94 -3.16
C MET A 122 -0.44 -9.74 -1.94
N ARG A 123 -1.25 -8.67 -1.92
CA ARG A 123 -2.20 -8.40 -0.85
C ARG A 123 -3.25 -9.51 -0.74
N ASN A 124 -3.76 -9.99 -1.87
CA ASN A 124 -4.75 -11.06 -1.88
C ASN A 124 -4.18 -12.35 -1.28
N ASP A 125 -2.94 -12.69 -1.58
CA ASP A 125 -2.26 -13.86 -1.04
C ASP A 125 -2.00 -13.71 0.47
N VAL A 126 -1.65 -12.50 0.93
CA VAL A 126 -1.53 -12.18 2.35
C VAL A 126 -2.86 -12.32 3.10
N ILE A 127 -3.94 -11.72 2.60
CA ILE A 127 -5.23 -11.72 3.31
C ILE A 127 -5.92 -13.08 3.24
N HIS A 128 -5.88 -13.76 2.08
CA HIS A 128 -6.72 -14.93 1.82
C HIS A 128 -5.96 -16.26 1.83
N ASN A 129 -4.63 -16.25 1.76
CA ASN A 129 -3.82 -17.47 1.68
C ASN A 129 -2.68 -17.51 2.71
N GLY A 130 -2.82 -16.77 3.81
CA GLY A 130 -1.81 -16.73 4.89
C GLY A 130 -0.45 -16.18 4.45
N GLY A 131 -0.40 -15.44 3.34
CA GLY A 131 0.84 -14.94 2.74
C GLY A 131 1.56 -15.95 1.85
N ILE A 132 0.95 -17.05 1.46
CA ILE A 132 1.56 -18.01 0.53
C ILE A 132 1.28 -17.60 -0.91
N VAL A 133 2.34 -17.49 -1.72
CA VAL A 133 2.29 -17.09 -3.13
C VAL A 133 1.48 -18.09 -3.95
N ARG A 134 0.56 -17.57 -4.77
CA ARG A 134 -0.23 -18.36 -5.72
C ARG A 134 0.14 -18.07 -7.18
N GLN A 135 -0.34 -18.94 -8.07
CA GLN A 135 -0.08 -18.87 -9.50
C GLN A 135 -0.49 -17.52 -10.11
N GLN A 136 -1.53 -16.86 -9.61
CA GLN A 136 -1.99 -15.57 -10.13
C GLN A 136 -0.95 -14.45 -9.99
N LEU A 137 -0.19 -14.43 -8.89
CA LEU A 137 0.91 -13.47 -8.72
C LEU A 137 2.02 -13.78 -9.73
N ILE A 138 2.38 -15.05 -9.88
CA ILE A 138 3.41 -15.48 -10.84
C ILE A 138 3.02 -15.11 -12.27
N ASP A 139 1.77 -15.34 -12.65
CA ASP A 139 1.27 -15.00 -13.98
C ASP A 139 1.29 -13.49 -14.21
N ALA A 140 0.97 -12.68 -13.19
CA ALA A 140 1.01 -11.23 -13.27
C ALA A 140 2.42 -10.65 -13.46
N VAL A 141 3.46 -11.29 -12.91
CA VAL A 141 4.85 -10.82 -13.01
C VAL A 141 5.66 -11.51 -14.12
N ARG A 142 5.23 -12.69 -14.59
CA ARG A 142 5.93 -13.48 -15.63
C ARG A 142 6.11 -12.71 -16.94
N GLY A 143 5.15 -11.84 -17.27
CA GLY A 143 5.18 -11.04 -18.50
C GLY A 143 6.02 -9.77 -18.39
N TRP A 144 6.68 -9.50 -17.26
CA TRP A 144 7.40 -8.26 -17.07
C TRP A 144 8.63 -8.18 -17.97
N THR A 145 8.75 -7.05 -18.65
CA THR A 145 9.96 -6.73 -19.41
C THR A 145 11.08 -6.33 -18.45
N ARG A 146 12.34 -6.41 -18.91
CA ARG A 146 13.48 -6.01 -18.08
C ARG A 146 13.39 -4.57 -17.56
N PRO A 147 13.00 -3.56 -18.36
CA PRO A 147 12.80 -2.20 -17.84
C PRO A 147 11.74 -2.12 -16.74
N LEU A 148 10.66 -2.89 -16.85
CA LEU A 148 9.59 -2.93 -15.85
C LEU A 148 10.10 -3.56 -14.54
N THR A 149 10.84 -4.66 -14.63
CA THR A 149 11.46 -5.29 -13.46
C THR A 149 12.50 -4.37 -12.81
N ASP A 150 13.37 -3.74 -13.60
CA ASP A 150 14.38 -2.80 -13.11
C ASP A 150 13.73 -1.60 -12.41
N GLY A 151 12.61 -1.09 -12.96
CA GLY A 151 11.84 0.00 -12.35
C GLY A 151 11.21 -0.40 -11.01
N TRP A 152 10.67 -1.61 -10.90
CA TRP A 152 10.20 -2.13 -9.62
C TRP A 152 11.35 -2.30 -8.62
N ILE A 153 12.48 -2.90 -9.02
CA ILE A 153 13.64 -3.09 -8.15
C ILE A 153 14.18 -1.74 -7.66
N ALA A 154 14.18 -0.70 -8.49
CA ALA A 154 14.58 0.64 -8.08
C ALA A 154 13.65 1.23 -7.01
N LEU A 155 12.38 0.82 -6.97
CA LEU A 155 11.37 1.31 -6.05
C LEU A 155 11.24 0.48 -4.76
N ALA A 156 11.21 -0.84 -4.89
CA ALA A 156 10.95 -1.79 -3.81
C ALA A 156 12.22 -2.52 -3.33
N HIS A 157 13.35 -2.37 -4.03
CA HIS A 157 14.62 -3.03 -3.72
C HIS A 157 14.58 -4.57 -3.66
N ARG A 158 13.51 -5.18 -4.19
CA ARG A 158 13.34 -6.64 -4.33
C ARG A 158 12.81 -6.94 -5.72
N ASP A 159 13.18 -8.11 -6.24
CA ASP A 159 12.68 -8.61 -7.52
C ASP A 159 11.49 -9.53 -7.26
N PRO A 160 10.27 -9.19 -7.73
CA PRO A 160 9.09 -10.02 -7.52
C PRO A 160 9.03 -11.19 -8.50
N THR A 161 9.85 -11.17 -9.57
CA THR A 161 9.91 -12.25 -10.57
C THR A 161 10.65 -13.49 -10.07
N THR A 162 11.41 -13.36 -8.98
CA THR A 162 12.10 -14.49 -8.34
C THR A 162 11.18 -15.30 -7.43
N LEU A 163 9.96 -14.83 -7.16
CA LEU A 163 8.98 -15.55 -6.34
C LEU A 163 8.49 -16.82 -7.07
N SER A 164 8.25 -17.87 -6.31
CA SER A 164 7.68 -19.13 -6.76
C SER A 164 6.38 -19.46 -6.01
N VAL A 165 5.53 -20.30 -6.60
CA VAL A 165 4.32 -20.80 -5.91
C VAL A 165 4.73 -21.55 -4.66
N GLY A 166 4.09 -21.23 -3.53
CA GLY A 166 4.43 -21.81 -2.22
C GLY A 166 5.39 -20.95 -1.40
N ASP A 167 6.07 -19.98 -2.00
CA ASP A 167 6.89 -19.02 -1.26
C ASP A 167 6.04 -18.16 -0.34
N ARG A 168 6.67 -17.57 0.68
CA ARG A 168 6.00 -16.63 1.58
C ARG A 168 6.22 -15.20 1.11
N ILE A 169 5.12 -14.45 1.01
CA ILE A 169 5.13 -13.02 0.76
C ILE A 169 5.58 -12.31 2.03
N GLU A 170 6.54 -11.41 1.83
CA GLU A 170 6.98 -10.46 2.83
C GLU A 170 6.73 -9.05 2.30
N PHE A 171 5.95 -8.26 3.02
CA PHE A 171 5.87 -6.84 2.76
C PHE A 171 6.88 -6.11 3.65
N GLY A 172 8.02 -5.75 3.08
CA GLY A 172 9.04 -4.99 3.78
C GLY A 172 8.90 -3.48 3.56
N HIS A 173 9.97 -2.76 3.90
CA HIS A 173 10.06 -1.32 3.65
C HIS A 173 9.87 -0.96 2.17
N GLY A 174 10.46 -1.75 1.27
CA GLY A 174 10.38 -1.53 -0.17
C GLY A 174 8.95 -1.56 -0.69
N GLU A 175 8.16 -2.58 -0.33
CA GLU A 175 6.77 -2.69 -0.77
C GLU A 175 5.88 -1.59 -0.18
N MET A 176 6.18 -1.11 1.03
CA MET A 176 5.52 0.08 1.60
C MET A 176 5.80 1.35 0.78
N VAL A 177 7.05 1.55 0.35
CA VAL A 177 7.41 2.67 -0.52
C VAL A 177 6.74 2.51 -1.88
N ALA A 178 6.75 1.30 -2.43
CA ALA A 178 6.18 1.00 -3.73
C ALA A 178 4.68 1.27 -3.78
N VAL A 179 3.91 0.76 -2.81
CA VAL A 179 2.46 0.99 -2.78
C VAL A 179 2.12 2.47 -2.68
N LEU A 180 2.83 3.24 -1.86
CA LEU A 180 2.59 4.68 -1.70
C LEU A 180 2.95 5.47 -2.96
N ALA A 181 4.05 5.12 -3.63
CA ALA A 181 4.48 5.79 -4.85
C ALA A 181 3.54 5.50 -6.03
N VAL A 182 3.16 4.23 -6.20
CA VAL A 182 2.30 3.77 -7.28
C VAL A 182 0.89 4.36 -7.14
N THR A 183 0.26 4.24 -5.95
CA THR A 183 -1.09 4.81 -5.74
C THR A 183 -1.09 6.32 -5.93
N LYS A 184 -0.12 7.04 -5.35
CA LYS A 184 0.01 8.49 -5.55
C LYS A 184 0.15 8.88 -7.03
N ARG A 185 0.89 8.11 -7.84
CA ARG A 185 1.02 8.38 -9.28
C ARG A 185 -0.30 8.14 -10.00
N LEU A 186 -0.95 7.00 -9.75
CA LEU A 186 -2.24 6.65 -10.35
C LEU A 186 -3.35 7.63 -9.93
N ASP A 187 -3.34 8.14 -8.70
CA ASP A 187 -4.30 9.14 -8.23
C ASP A 187 -4.12 10.46 -8.97
N ARG A 188 -2.88 10.85 -9.26
CA ARG A 188 -2.61 12.05 -10.07
C ARG A 188 -3.11 11.88 -11.49
N GLU A 189 -2.88 10.73 -12.10
CA GLU A 189 -3.38 10.41 -13.45
C GLU A 189 -4.91 10.42 -13.48
N THR A 190 -5.54 9.80 -12.47
CA THR A 190 -7.00 9.82 -12.28
C THR A 190 -7.53 11.24 -12.17
N ASN A 191 -6.89 12.08 -11.35
CA ASN A 191 -7.29 13.48 -11.19
C ASN A 191 -7.19 14.27 -12.51
N VAL A 192 -6.16 14.03 -13.33
CA VAL A 192 -6.03 14.65 -14.66
C VAL A 192 -7.15 14.18 -15.59
N MET A 193 -7.46 12.88 -15.61
CA MET A 193 -8.57 12.33 -16.39
C MET A 193 -9.90 12.99 -16.01
N LEU A 194 -10.19 13.08 -14.70
CA LEU A 194 -11.42 13.71 -14.20
C LEU A 194 -11.53 15.17 -14.60
N GLN A 195 -10.43 15.93 -14.59
CA GLN A 195 -10.44 17.34 -15.00
C GLN A 195 -10.95 17.53 -16.43
N SER A 196 -10.58 16.61 -17.33
CA SER A 196 -11.01 16.64 -18.73
C SER A 196 -12.44 16.10 -18.92
N ALA A 197 -12.82 15.06 -18.18
CA ALA A 197 -14.08 14.35 -18.39
C ALA A 197 -15.29 15.00 -17.69
N LEU A 198 -15.10 15.63 -16.54
CA LEU A 198 -16.20 16.14 -15.72
C LEU A 198 -16.61 17.56 -16.10
N PRO A 199 -17.92 17.86 -16.14
CA PRO A 199 -18.41 19.20 -16.46
C PRO A 199 -18.04 20.20 -15.35
N ARG A 200 -17.79 21.45 -15.74
CA ARG A 200 -17.45 22.57 -14.83
C ARG A 200 -18.45 22.76 -13.69
N THR A 201 -19.73 22.45 -13.93
CA THR A 201 -20.80 22.55 -12.93
C THR A 201 -20.59 21.60 -11.75
N MET A 202 -20.03 20.42 -11.98
CA MET A 202 -19.69 19.45 -10.93
C MET A 202 -18.51 19.94 -10.07
N TRP A 203 -17.49 20.54 -10.70
CA TRP A 203 -16.40 21.18 -9.95
C TRP A 203 -16.89 22.33 -9.08
N ALA A 204 -17.82 23.14 -9.60
CA ALA A 204 -18.42 24.25 -8.86
C ALA A 204 -19.29 23.80 -7.68
N SER A 205 -19.92 22.62 -7.72
CA SER A 205 -20.69 22.11 -6.59
C SER A 205 -19.77 21.62 -5.46
N MET A 206 -18.69 20.92 -5.78
CA MET A 206 -17.69 20.47 -4.80
C MET A 206 -17.00 21.65 -4.10
N GLY A 207 -16.63 22.68 -4.84
CA GLY A 207 -16.02 23.90 -4.29
C GLY A 207 -16.93 24.69 -3.35
N ARG A 208 -18.26 24.56 -3.46
CA ARG A 208 -19.22 25.17 -2.53
C ARG A 208 -19.33 24.38 -1.22
N PHE A 209 -19.28 23.05 -1.28
CA PHE A 209 -19.25 22.19 -0.08
C PHE A 209 -17.97 22.37 0.75
N ALA A 210 -16.81 22.58 0.12
CA ALA A 210 -15.55 22.82 0.82
C ALA A 210 -15.50 24.17 1.58
N ARG A 211 -16.45 25.09 1.34
CA ARG A 211 -16.56 26.38 2.04
C ARG A 211 -17.58 26.38 3.19
N HIS A 212 -18.11 25.22 3.56
CA HIS A 212 -19.06 25.10 4.67
C HIS A 212 -18.34 25.30 6.03
N PRO A 213 -18.94 25.97 7.04
CA PRO A 213 -18.22 26.45 8.24
C PRO A 213 -17.66 25.38 9.18
N TRP A 214 -17.85 24.09 8.88
CA TRP A 214 -17.41 22.97 9.73
C TRP A 214 -16.05 22.39 9.30
N ALA A 215 -15.40 22.95 8.29
CA ALA A 215 -14.09 22.51 7.77
C ALA A 215 -12.94 23.49 8.12
N ARG A 216 -12.93 24.02 9.35
CA ARG A 216 -11.77 24.71 9.95
C ARG A 216 -11.42 24.07 11.28
#